data_AF-A0AA40V9Z5-F1
#
_entry.id   AF-A0AA40V9Z5-F1
#
_cell.length_a   1.000
_cell.length_b   1.000
_cell.length_c   1.000
_cell.angle_alpha   90.00
_cell.angle_beta   90.00
_cell.angle_gamma   90.00
#
_symmetry.space_group_name_H-M   'P 1'
#
loop_
_entity.id
_entity.type
_entity.pdbx_description
1 polymer ?
#
loop_
_entity_poly.entity_id
_entity_poly.type
_entity_poly.pdbx_seq_one_letter_code
_entity_poly.pdbx_strand_id
1 'polypeptide(L)'
;DQPLVTGCLYHKEHQVPYDLPANKTRTVFKTLSSPGGGGYNELRIEDRKGAEQIYLHAQRDWDENIEHDQKIRVGHERHDTVEANSYSE
;
A
#
# COMPACT_ATOMS: atom_id res chain seq x y z
N ASP A 1 -25.12 17.78 23.15
CA ASP A 1 -24.14 18.38 22.22
C ASP A 1 -22.81 17.64 22.20
N GLN A 2 -22.80 16.39 21.74
CA GLN A 2 -21.56 15.60 21.55
C GLN A 2 -21.57 15.00 20.14
N PRO A 3 -21.10 15.74 19.13
CA PRO A 3 -21.09 15.23 17.77
C PRO A 3 -20.04 14.10 17.60
N LEU A 4 -20.38 13.10 16.79
CA LEU A 4 -19.53 11.95 16.45
C LEU A 4 -19.52 11.76 14.94
N VAL A 5 -18.34 11.56 14.37
CA VAL A 5 -18.18 11.14 12.96
C VAL A 5 -17.93 9.64 12.93
N THR A 6 -18.76 8.90 12.21
CA THR A 6 -18.71 7.43 12.11
C THR A 6 -18.18 6.93 10.77
N GLY A 7 -17.98 7.83 9.79
CA GLY A 7 -17.47 7.44 8.48
C GLY A 7 -17.16 8.62 7.56
N CYS A 8 -16.43 8.31 6.50
CA CYS A 8 -16.08 9.21 5.41
C CYS A 8 -16.46 8.54 4.08
N LEU A 9 -16.95 9.33 3.13
CA LEU A 9 -17.35 8.85 1.81
C LEU A 9 -16.60 9.62 0.72
N TYR A 10 -16.26 8.92 -0.36
CA TYR A 10 -15.73 9.55 -1.56
C TYR A 10 -16.85 10.32 -2.30
N HIS A 11 -16.48 11.42 -2.97
CA HIS A 11 -17.37 12.23 -3.79
C HIS A 11 -16.57 12.97 -4.87
N LYS A 12 -17.22 13.92 -5.57
CA LYS A 12 -16.64 14.56 -6.77
C LYS A 12 -15.28 15.25 -6.54
N GLU A 13 -15.05 15.80 -5.35
CA GLU A 13 -13.81 16.52 -5.01
C GLU A 13 -12.81 15.59 -4.30
N HIS A 14 -13.30 14.70 -3.44
CA HIS A 14 -12.52 13.62 -2.83
C HIS A 14 -12.78 12.31 -3.56
N GLN A 15 -12.11 12.14 -4.71
CA GLN A 15 -12.25 10.99 -5.58
C GLN A 15 -11.60 9.73 -4.99
N VAL A 16 -12.05 8.57 -5.47
CA VAL A 16 -11.43 7.28 -5.16
C VAL A 16 -9.97 7.24 -5.65
N PRO A 17 -9.08 6.47 -4.99
CA PRO A 17 -7.65 6.41 -5.37
C PRO A 17 -7.37 5.84 -6.77
N TYR A 18 -8.30 5.05 -7.32
CA TYR A 18 -8.20 4.44 -8.65
C TYR A 18 -9.55 4.52 -9.35
N ASP A 19 -9.52 4.75 -10.67
CA ASP A 19 -10.73 4.88 -11.47
C ASP A 19 -11.62 3.63 -11.39
N LEU A 20 -12.91 3.88 -11.18
CA LEU A 20 -13.96 2.87 -11.18
C LEU A 20 -14.83 3.01 -12.44
N PRO A 21 -15.33 1.89 -13.00
CA PRO A 21 -15.29 0.52 -12.48
C PRO A 21 -14.05 -0.30 -12.91
N ALA A 22 -13.11 0.29 -13.64
CA ALA A 22 -11.96 -0.42 -14.20
C ALA A 22 -11.13 -1.17 -13.15
N ASN A 23 -11.01 -0.60 -11.95
CA ASN A 23 -10.24 -1.15 -10.83
C ASN A 23 -11.11 -1.70 -9.69
N LYS A 24 -12.33 -2.17 -9.99
CA LYS A 24 -13.30 -2.64 -8.99
C LYS A 24 -12.85 -3.83 -8.13
N THR A 25 -11.81 -4.55 -8.55
CA THR A 25 -11.22 -5.70 -7.85
C THR A 25 -10.05 -5.31 -6.95
N ARG A 26 -9.79 -4.01 -6.77
CA ARG A 26 -8.73 -3.51 -5.90
C ARG A 26 -9.25 -3.10 -4.54
N THR A 27 -8.61 -3.61 -3.50
CA THR A 27 -8.71 -3.10 -2.13
C THR A 27 -7.48 -2.25 -1.84
N VAL A 28 -7.67 -1.02 -1.34
CA VAL A 28 -6.58 -0.03 -1.25
C VAL A 28 -6.64 0.71 0.08
N PHE A 29 -5.49 0.76 0.77
CA PHE A 29 -5.22 1.73 1.82
C PHE A 29 -4.09 2.64 1.35
N LYS A 30 -4.45 3.85 0.89
CA LYS A 30 -3.51 4.83 0.33
C LYS A 30 -3.59 6.12 1.13
N THR A 31 -2.42 6.64 1.49
CA THR A 31 -2.26 7.88 2.25
C THR A 31 -1.70 8.99 1.37
N LEU A 32 -1.68 10.22 1.89
CA LEU A 32 -1.02 11.36 1.26
C LEU A 32 -0.07 11.98 2.29
N SER A 33 1.19 12.19 1.92
CA SER A 33 2.16 12.87 2.77
C SER A 33 1.64 14.23 3.23
N SER A 34 1.91 14.60 4.47
CA SER A 34 1.38 15.82 5.08
C SER A 34 2.45 16.52 5.91
N PRO A 35 2.46 17.88 5.96
CA PRO A 35 1.61 18.80 5.20
C PRO A 35 2.05 18.92 3.73
N GLY A 36 1.16 19.41 2.87
CA GLY A 36 1.50 19.82 1.50
C GLY A 36 1.53 18.72 0.43
N GLY A 37 1.39 17.44 0.79
CA GLY A 37 1.34 16.36 -0.21
C GLY A 37 2.72 15.97 -0.74
N GLY A 38 2.77 15.59 -2.01
CA GLY A 38 4.00 15.29 -2.74
C GLY A 38 4.48 13.83 -2.68
N GLY A 39 3.83 12.99 -1.86
CA GLY A 39 4.16 11.57 -1.74
C GLY A 39 3.02 10.75 -1.14
N TYR A 40 3.15 9.42 -1.14
CA TYR A 40 2.14 8.51 -0.61
C TYR A 40 2.72 7.20 -0.09
N ASN A 41 2.11 6.63 0.95
CA ASN A 41 2.28 5.22 1.30
C ASN A 41 1.03 4.45 0.84
N GLU A 42 1.22 3.21 0.39
CA GLU A 42 0.12 2.39 -0.13
C GLU A 42 0.28 0.91 0.21
N LEU A 43 -0.80 0.32 0.72
CA LEU A 43 -1.04 -1.12 0.68
C LEU A 43 -2.20 -1.36 -0.28
N ARG A 44 -1.97 -2.17 -1.32
CA ARG A 44 -2.96 -2.50 -2.34
C ARG A 44 -3.02 -4.00 -2.56
N ILE A 45 -4.24 -4.52 -2.64
CA ILE A 45 -4.54 -5.90 -2.99
C ILE A 45 -5.38 -5.88 -4.26
N GLU A 46 -4.94 -6.59 -5.30
CA GLU A 46 -5.67 -6.82 -6.55
C GLU A 46 -6.15 -8.28 -6.57
N ASP A 47 -7.47 -8.46 -6.66
CA ASP A 47 -8.14 -9.77 -6.65
C ASP A 47 -8.60 -10.22 -8.05
N ARG A 48 -8.12 -9.56 -9.12
CA ARG A 48 -8.42 -9.99 -10.49
C ARG A 48 -7.77 -11.34 -10.76
N LYS A 49 -8.60 -12.35 -11.03
CA LYS A 49 -8.17 -13.71 -11.34
C LYS A 49 -7.08 -13.77 -12.42
N GLY A 50 -5.95 -14.40 -12.11
CA GLY A 50 -4.79 -14.55 -12.99
C GLY A 50 -3.88 -13.32 -13.08
N ALA A 51 -4.18 -12.28 -12.31
CA ALA A 51 -3.41 -11.04 -12.18
C ALA A 51 -3.38 -10.55 -10.72
N GLU A 52 -3.51 -11.48 -9.76
CA GLU A 52 -3.54 -11.19 -8.34
C GLU A 52 -2.22 -10.55 -7.90
N GLN A 53 -2.30 -9.54 -7.05
CA GLN A 53 -1.11 -8.82 -6.58
C GLN A 53 -1.33 -8.21 -5.21
N ILE A 54 -0.32 -8.34 -4.34
CA ILE A 54 -0.12 -7.46 -3.19
C ILE A 54 0.97 -6.47 -3.56
N TYR A 55 0.69 -5.17 -3.44
CA TYR A 55 1.63 -4.09 -3.66
C TYR A 55 1.78 -3.27 -2.40
N LEU A 56 3.02 -3.02 -2.02
CA LEU A 56 3.40 -2.21 -0.88
C LEU A 56 4.35 -1.10 -1.35
N HIS A 57 4.02 0.14 -1.00
CA HIS A 57 4.82 1.32 -1.29
C HIS A 57 5.07 2.11 -0.02
N ALA A 58 6.34 2.33 0.30
CA ALA A 58 6.77 3.28 1.32
C ALA A 58 7.37 4.50 0.62
N GLN A 59 6.90 5.70 0.96
CA GLN A 59 7.38 6.94 0.35
C GLN A 59 8.83 7.27 0.73
N ARG A 60 9.28 6.83 1.91
CA ARG A 60 10.59 7.16 2.45
C ARG A 60 11.28 5.94 3.06
N ASP A 61 10.86 5.54 4.25
CA ASP A 61 11.47 4.44 5.00
C ASP A 61 10.44 3.31 5.19
N TRP A 62 10.90 2.06 5.08
CA TRP A 62 10.13 0.86 5.43
C TRP A 62 10.93 0.07 6.47
N ASP A 63 10.44 0.07 7.71
CA ASP A 63 10.99 -0.73 8.78
C ASP A 63 10.11 -1.96 9.02
N GLU A 64 10.70 -3.15 8.91
CA GLU A 64 10.06 -4.42 9.26
C GLU A 64 10.76 -5.01 10.49
N ASN A 65 10.07 -5.06 11.63
CA ASN A 65 10.61 -5.63 12.87
C ASN A 65 9.92 -6.96 13.19
N ILE A 66 10.71 -8.05 13.25
CA ILE A 66 10.23 -9.41 13.52
C ILE A 66 10.88 -9.94 14.79
N GLU A 67 10.10 -10.09 15.87
CA GLU A 67 10.58 -10.50 17.21
C GLU A 67 10.90 -12.00 17.34
N HIS A 68 10.60 -12.81 16.33
CA HIS A 68 10.83 -14.27 16.39
C HIS A 68 11.37 -14.83 15.07
N ASP A 69 10.49 -15.25 14.15
CA ASP A 69 10.89 -15.84 12.87
C ASP A 69 10.20 -15.15 11.70
N GLN A 70 10.96 -14.76 10.68
CA GLN A 70 10.43 -14.43 9.36
C GLN A 70 10.60 -15.64 8.44
N LYS A 71 9.52 -16.10 7.80
CA LYS A 71 9.55 -17.19 6.82
C LYS A 71 9.00 -16.70 5.49
N ILE A 72 9.85 -16.69 4.46
CA ILE A 72 9.48 -16.28 3.11
C ILE A 72 9.51 -17.50 2.21
N ARG A 73 8.40 -17.79 1.52
CA ARG A 73 8.32 -18.81 0.48
C ARG A 73 7.88 -18.17 -0.82
N VAL A 74 8.75 -18.26 -1.83
CA VAL A 74 8.47 -17.78 -3.19
C VAL A 74 8.33 -18.99 -4.10
N GLY A 75 7.18 -19.14 -4.76
CA GLY A 75 6.87 -20.29 -5.61
C GLY A 75 7.46 -20.24 -7.01
N HIS A 76 7.97 -19.08 -7.42
CA HIS A 76 8.61 -18.84 -8.71
C HIS A 76 9.89 -18.01 -8.49
N GLU A 77 9.88 -16.72 -8.81
CA GLU A 77 11.07 -15.87 -8.80
C GLU A 77 10.96 -14.74 -7.77
N ARG A 78 12.09 -14.43 -7.12
CA ARG A 78 12.29 -13.22 -6.30
C ARG A 78 13.31 -12.34 -6.99
N HIS A 79 13.00 -11.06 -7.14
CA HIS A 79 13.90 -10.07 -7.68
C HIS A 79 14.06 -8.91 -6.71
N ASP A 80 15.28 -8.70 -6.23
CA ASP A 80 15.63 -7.60 -5.34
C ASP A 80 16.62 -6.68 -6.05
N THR A 81 16.35 -5.37 -6.06
CA THR A 81 17.27 -4.35 -6.57
C THR A 81 17.60 -3.39 -5.44
N VAL A 82 18.89 -3.21 -5.16
CA VAL A 82 19.41 -2.26 -4.18
C VAL A 82 20.31 -1.28 -4.90
N GLU A 83 19.91 -0.01 -4.97
CA GLU A 83 20.66 1.03 -5.72
C GLU A 83 21.96 1.44 -5.03
N ALA A 84 21.99 1.38 -3.70
CA ALA A 84 23.14 1.73 -2.89
C ALA A 84 23.70 0.49 -2.17
N ASN A 85 23.56 0.42 -0.84
CA ASN A 85 24.19 -0.61 -0.03
C ASN A 85 23.14 -1.52 0.63
N SER A 86 23.47 -2.80 0.75
CA SER A 86 22.76 -3.77 1.57
C SER A 86 23.67 -4.16 2.73
N TYR A 87 23.19 -4.00 3.95
CA TYR A 87 23.88 -4.43 5.17
C TYR A 87 23.09 -5.56 5.81
N SER A 88 23.79 -6.53 6.39
CA SER A 88 23.20 -7.63 7.16
C SER A 88 24.08 -7.87 8.38
N GLU A 89 23.47 -7.96 9.56
CA GLU A 89 24.12 -8.31 10.83
C GLU A 89 23.68 -9.69 11.31
#